data_AF-A0A1H0LZ28-F1
#
_entry.id   AF-A0A1H0LZ28-F1
#
_cell.length_a   1.000
_cell.length_b   1.000
_cell.length_c   1.000
_cell.angle_alpha   90.00
_cell.angle_beta   90.00
_cell.angle_gamma   90.00
#
_symmetry.space_group_name_H-M   'P 1'
#
loop_
_entity.id
_entity.type
_entity.pdbx_description
1 polymer ?
#
loop_
_entity_poly.entity_id
_entity_poly.type
_entity_poly.pdbx_seq_one_letter_code
_entity_poly.pdbx_strand_id
1 'polypeptide(L)' 'MAPPFPDSAGAQQVHLDVLVDDAERRVLAIGATRVTEPHHEDGFRVFRDPAGHPFCLVFGVD' A
#
# COMPACT_ATOMS: atom_id res chain seq x y z
N MET A 1 -15.21 -7.42 6.04
CA MET A 1 -14.41 -8.06 5.00
C MET A 1 -14.14 -7.00 3.95
N ALA A 2 -12.89 -6.60 3.73
CA ALA A 2 -12.58 -5.78 2.56
C ALA A 2 -12.91 -6.57 1.29
N PRO A 3 -13.31 -5.89 0.21
CA PRO A 3 -13.52 -6.58 -1.05
C PRO A 3 -12.19 -7.23 -1.50
N PRO A 4 -12.26 -8.38 -2.20
CA PRO A 4 -11.06 -9.02 -2.71
C PRO A 4 -10.26 -8.04 -3.59
N PHE A 5 -8.93 -8.12 -3.57
CA PHE A 5 -8.08 -7.39 -4.50
C PHE A 5 -6.94 -8.28 -5.01
N PRO A 6 -6.66 -8.28 -6.33
CA PRO A 6 -7.47 -7.65 -7.39
C PRO A 6 -8.82 -8.37 -7.56
N ASP A 7 -9.89 -7.61 -7.76
CA ASP A 7 -11.24 -8.13 -8.06
C ASP A 7 -11.69 -7.64 -9.43
N SER A 8 -12.07 -8.59 -10.28
CA SER A 8 -12.56 -8.34 -11.64
C SER A 8 -13.90 -7.59 -11.66
N ALA A 9 -14.62 -7.52 -10.53
CA ALA A 9 -15.82 -6.71 -10.38
C ALA A 9 -15.54 -5.22 -10.03
N GLY A 10 -14.28 -4.81 -9.88
CA GLY A 10 -13.90 -3.39 -9.76
C GLY A 10 -13.73 -2.84 -8.34
N ALA A 11 -13.23 -3.65 -7.41
CA ALA A 11 -13.16 -3.32 -5.98
C ALA A 11 -12.26 -2.13 -5.59
N GLN A 12 -11.27 -1.74 -6.40
CA GLN A 12 -10.41 -0.58 -6.08
C GLN A 12 -10.69 0.57 -7.04
N GLN A 13 -11.46 1.55 -6.57
CA GLN A 13 -11.83 2.74 -7.35
C GLN A 13 -10.74 3.83 -7.33
N VAL A 14 -9.81 3.77 -6.38
CA VAL A 14 -8.74 4.75 -6.22
C VAL A 14 -7.41 4.09 -5.81
N HIS A 15 -6.33 4.60 -6.38
CA HIS A 15 -4.97 4.39 -5.86
C HIS A 15 -4.65 5.49 -4.86
N LEU A 16 -4.20 5.11 -3.65
CA LEU A 16 -3.79 6.06 -2.63
C LEU A 16 -2.27 6.01 -2.46
N ASP A 17 -1.62 7.08 -2.91
CA ASP A 17 -0.19 7.31 -2.77
C ASP A 17 0.05 8.34 -1.68
N VAL A 18 0.91 7.99 -0.72
CA VAL A 18 1.31 8.89 0.37
C VAL A 18 2.79 9.17 0.22
N LEU A 19 3.12 10.40 -0.17
CA LEU A 19 4.51 10.86 -0.23
C LEU A 19 5.08 11.03 1.18
N VAL A 20 6.16 10.30 1.46
CA VAL A 20 6.86 10.30 2.75
C VAL A 20 8.38 10.15 2.55
N ASP A 21 9.18 10.62 3.51
CA ASP A 21 10.62 10.32 3.51
C ASP A 21 10.91 8.89 4.05
N ASP A 22 10.36 8.55 5.23
CA ASP A 22 10.37 7.20 5.84
C ASP A 22 9.14 7.03 6.74
N ALA A 23 8.28 6.05 6.44
CA ALA A 23 7.12 5.72 7.27
C ALA A 23 6.85 4.21 7.41
N GLU A 24 7.68 3.33 6.85
CA GLU A 24 7.44 1.87 6.85
C GLU A 24 7.28 1.33 8.28
N ARG A 25 8.21 1.68 9.18
CA ARG A 25 8.14 1.23 10.58
C ARG A 25 6.87 1.71 11.29
N ARG A 26 6.37 2.89 10.96
CA ARG A 26 5.18 3.47 11.59
C ARG A 26 3.91 2.75 11.13
N VAL A 27 3.77 2.51 9.83
CA VAL A 27 2.59 1.82 9.29
C VAL A 27 2.53 0.37 9.77
N LEU A 28 3.68 -0.31 9.86
CA LEU A 28 3.76 -1.66 10.43
C LEU A 28 3.36 -1.67 11.92
N ALA A 29 3.81 -0.69 12.71
CA ALA A 29 3.50 -0.61 14.14
C ALA A 29 2.00 -0.40 14.43
N ILE A 30 1.26 0.21 13.50
CA ILE A 30 -0.19 0.43 13.61
C ILE A 30 -1.02 -0.65 12.90
N GLY A 31 -0.40 -1.75 12.47
CA GLY A 31 -1.08 -2.93 11.96
C GLY A 31 -1.22 -3.04 10.44
N ALA A 32 -0.51 -2.20 9.67
CA ALA A 32 -0.40 -2.44 8.24
C ALA A 32 0.46 -3.68 7.96
N THR A 33 0.19 -4.35 6.83
CA THR A 33 0.97 -5.49 6.34
C THR A 33 1.63 -5.14 5.02
N ARG A 34 2.91 -5.52 4.86
CA ARG A 34 3.66 -5.26 3.61
C ARG A 34 3.25 -6.25 2.52
N VAL A 35 3.09 -5.76 1.30
CA VAL A 35 2.86 -6.58 0.11
C VAL A 35 4.18 -6.70 -0.64
N THR A 36 4.72 -7.92 -0.75
CA THR A 36 6.11 -8.15 -1.21
C THR A 36 6.23 -8.75 -2.61
N GLU A 37 5.13 -9.07 -3.28
CA GLU A 37 5.12 -9.86 -4.53
C GLU A 37 4.03 -9.39 -5.50
N PRO A 38 4.27 -9.39 -6.82
CA PRO A 38 5.51 -9.14 -7.54
C PRO A 38 5.57 -7.66 -7.96
N HIS A 39 6.31 -6.84 -7.23
CA HIS A 39 6.48 -5.41 -7.55
C HIS A 39 7.95 -5.03 -7.51
N HIS A 40 8.42 -4.29 -8.52
CA HIS A 40 9.71 -3.62 -8.45
C HIS A 40 9.54 -2.39 -7.58
N GLU A 41 10.05 -2.45 -6.35
CA GLU A 41 9.83 -1.41 -5.36
C GLU A 41 10.92 -0.33 -5.46
N ASP A 42 10.96 0.40 -6.57
CA ASP A 42 11.82 1.58 -6.74
C ASP A 42 10.96 2.84 -6.62
N GLY A 43 11.19 3.64 -5.57
CA GLY A 43 10.42 4.87 -5.30
C GLY A 43 9.08 4.66 -4.62
N PHE A 44 8.66 3.41 -4.35
CA PHE A 44 7.47 3.13 -3.55
C PHE A 44 7.55 1.80 -2.78
N ARG A 45 6.63 1.61 -1.83
CA ARG A 45 6.37 0.37 -1.09
C ARG A 45 4.86 0.20 -0.92
N VAL A 46 4.34 -1.01 -1.13
CA VAL A 46 2.90 -1.31 -1.05
C VAL A 46 2.54 -1.94 0.30
N PHE A 47 1.47 -1.46 0.92
CA PHE A 47 0.94 -1.97 2.18
C PHE A 47 -0.57 -2.21 2.09
N ARG A 48 -1.08 -3.05 2.99
CA ARG A 48 -2.51 -3.17 3.29
C ARG A 48 -2.77 -2.66 4.69
N ASP A 49 -3.79 -1.82 4.85
CA ASP A 49 -4.28 -1.41 6.16
C ASP A 49 -4.91 -2.60 6.93
N PRO A 50 -5.27 -2.45 8.22
CA PRO A 50 -5.92 -3.51 8.99
C PRO A 50 -7.27 -4.00 8.43
N ALA A 51 -7.94 -3.19 7.59
CA ALA A 51 -9.16 -3.59 6.91
C ALA A 51 -8.89 -4.39 5.63
N GLY A 52 -7.69 -4.27 5.05
CA GLY A 52 -7.24 -4.94 3.83
C GLY A 52 -7.08 -4.02 2.62
N HIS A 53 -7.25 -2.70 2.76
CA HIS A 53 -7.16 -1.76 1.64
C HIS A 53 -5.70 -1.50 1.23
N PRO A 54 -5.37 -1.55 -0.07
CA PRO A 54 -4.02 -1.24 -0.53
C PRO A 54 -3.73 0.26 -0.50
N PHE A 55 -2.52 0.64 -0.12
CA PHE A 55 -1.97 1.98 -0.29
C PHE A 55 -0.45 1.91 -0.50
N CYS A 56 0.13 2.96 -1.08
CA CYS A 56 1.57 3.06 -1.33
C CYS A 56 2.19 4.15 -0.49
N LEU A 57 3.37 3.86 0.08
CA LEU A 57 4.30 4.88 0.51
C LEU A 57 5.21 5.21 -0.67
N VAL A 58 5.22 6.45 -1.12
CA VAL A 58 6.04 6.94 -2.24
C VAL A 58 7.15 7.82 -1.68
N PHE A 59 8.35 7.74 -2.25
CA PHE A 59 9.55 8.46 -1.80
C PHE A 59 10.49 8.76 -2.98
N GLY A 60 11.40 9.71 -2.81
CA GLY A 60 12.40 10.05 -3.84
C GLY A 60 11.80 10.72 -5.10
N VAL A 61 10.66 11.39 -4.95
CA VAL A 61 10.10 12.26 -5.99
C VAL A 61 10.61 13.68 -5.74
N ASP A 62 11.64 14.08 -6.50
CA ASP A 62 12.13 15.47 -6.60
C ASP A 62 11.47 16.19 -7.78
#